data_AF-A0A7J4PTP2-F1
#
_entry.id   AF-A0A7J4PTP2-F1
#
_cell.length_a   1.000
_cell.length_b   1.000
_cell.length_c   1.000
_cell.angle_alpha   90.00
_cell.angle_beta   90.00
_cell.angle_gamma   90.00
#
_symmetry.space_group_name_H-M   'P 1'
#
loop_
_entity.id
_entity.type
_entity.pdbx_description
1 polymer ?
#
loop_
_entity_poly.entity_id
_entity_poly.type
_entity_poly.pdbx_seq_one_letter_code
_entity_poly.pdbx_strand_id
1 'polypeptide(L)'
;MSPGRGRRRGQRWISEIPEKRRFDPEGATSGEDVNLTLEELEAIRLVDLLELQQQEAAIYVGVSRKAFWNDLRSGRKKVASALVYGLGIRIGGGSYVLREGAADIGYARERNQEEGSAGHIARDDQISLLEREILAIEERLDRIRSRIEALREKND
;
A
#
# COMPACT_ATOMS: atom_id res chain seq x y z
N MET A 1 -12.16 30.97 6.35
CA MET A 1 -11.02 30.29 6.98
C MET A 1 -9.97 30.03 5.90
N SER A 2 -8.83 30.72 5.95
CA SER A 2 -7.76 30.55 4.96
C SER A 2 -7.05 29.20 5.19
N PRO A 3 -6.81 28.37 4.17
CA PRO A 3 -6.08 27.11 4.36
C PRO A 3 -4.64 27.43 4.75
N GLY A 4 -4.17 26.77 5.81
CA GLY A 4 -2.88 27.04 6.45
C GLY A 4 -1.71 27.05 5.47
N ARG A 5 -0.80 28.00 5.69
CA ARG A 5 0.48 28.19 5.00
C ARG A 5 1.41 27.00 5.29
N GLY A 6 1.22 25.90 4.57
CA GLY A 6 2.16 24.80 4.46
C GLY A 6 2.46 24.52 2.99
N ARG A 7 3.68 24.11 2.66
CA ARG A 7 3.98 23.59 1.32
C ARG A 7 3.02 22.42 1.06
N ARG A 8 2.27 22.48 -0.05
CA ARG A 8 1.37 21.39 -0.46
C ARG A 8 2.15 20.08 -0.43
N ARG A 9 1.58 19.03 0.16
CA ARG A 9 2.19 17.70 0.13
C ARG A 9 2.29 17.29 -1.34
N GLY A 10 3.47 16.86 -1.79
CA GLY A 10 3.66 16.35 -3.14
C GLY A 10 2.83 15.09 -3.35
N GLN A 11 2.36 14.85 -4.57
CA GLN A 11 1.61 13.63 -4.90
C GLN A 11 2.49 12.38 -4.69
N ARG A 12 1.91 11.29 -4.18
CA ARG A 12 2.56 9.95 -4.19
C ARG A 12 2.07 9.12 -5.36
N TRP A 13 2.97 8.34 -5.93
CA TRP A 13 2.60 7.26 -6.83
C TRP A 13 2.04 6.09 -6.04
N ILE A 14 0.89 5.56 -6.46
CA ILE A 14 0.29 4.33 -5.91
C ILE A 14 0.09 3.31 -7.03
N SER A 15 0.16 2.02 -6.69
CA SER A 15 0.00 0.96 -7.69
C SER A 15 -1.45 0.65 -8.04
N GLU A 16 -2.37 0.82 -7.09
CA GLU A 16 -3.77 0.48 -7.31
C GLU A 16 -4.72 1.27 -6.42
N ILE A 17 -6.00 1.20 -6.79
CA ILE A 17 -7.10 1.64 -5.96
C ILE A 17 -7.83 0.39 -5.47
N PRO A 18 -7.95 0.15 -4.14
CA PRO A 18 -8.59 -1.04 -3.64
C PRO A 18 -10.09 -1.03 -3.97
N GLU A 19 -10.62 -2.18 -4.41
CA GLU A 19 -12.05 -2.37 -4.66
C GLU A 19 -12.89 -2.19 -3.39
N LYS A 20 -12.37 -2.68 -2.26
CA LYS A 20 -13.01 -2.55 -0.95
C LYS A 20 -12.41 -1.37 -0.21
N ARG A 21 -13.24 -0.35 0.04
CA ARG A 21 -12.83 0.90 0.69
C ARG A 21 -13.36 1.06 2.11
N ARG A 22 -14.00 0.03 2.67
CA ARG A 22 -14.53 0.06 4.02
C ARG A 22 -14.39 -1.30 4.70
N PHE A 23 -13.96 -1.28 5.95
CA PHE A 23 -13.89 -2.43 6.85
C PHE A 23 -14.58 -2.03 8.15
N ASP A 24 -15.54 -2.84 8.60
CA ASP A 24 -16.33 -2.56 9.79
C ASP A 24 -16.06 -3.65 10.86
N PRO A 25 -15.95 -3.28 12.14
CA PRO A 25 -15.88 -4.24 13.23
C PRO A 25 -17.21 -4.95 13.40
N GLU A 26 -17.15 -6.23 13.78
CA GLU A 26 -18.35 -7.03 14.02
C GLU A 26 -19.20 -6.44 15.15
N GLY A 27 -20.51 -6.36 14.93
CA GLY A 27 -21.46 -5.86 15.93
C GLY A 27 -21.46 -4.33 16.14
N ALA A 28 -20.66 -3.57 15.38
CA ALA A 28 -20.62 -2.11 15.52
C ALA A 28 -21.86 -1.43 14.90
N THR A 29 -22.54 -0.61 15.70
CA THR A 29 -23.52 0.36 15.20
C THR A 29 -22.76 1.49 14.50
N SER A 30 -23.14 1.83 13.27
CA SER A 30 -22.44 2.83 12.46
C SER A 30 -22.09 4.11 13.23
N GLY A 31 -20.85 4.59 13.17
CA GLY A 31 -20.56 5.91 13.75
C GLY A 31 -19.14 6.42 13.59
N GLU A 32 -18.11 5.63 13.91
CA GLU A 32 -16.74 6.14 13.99
C GLU A 32 -15.80 5.34 13.07
N ASP A 33 -15.44 5.96 11.94
CA ASP A 33 -14.45 5.43 11.00
C ASP A 33 -13.13 6.21 11.17
N VAL A 34 -12.00 5.50 11.20
CA VAL A 34 -10.71 6.12 10.88
C VAL A 34 -10.58 6.26 9.37
N ASN A 35 -10.15 7.43 8.90
CA ASN A 35 -9.90 7.67 7.48
C ASN A 35 -8.44 7.34 7.13
N LEU A 36 -8.21 6.21 6.47
CA LEU A 36 -6.92 5.81 5.91
C LEU A 36 -6.80 6.34 4.48
N THR A 37 -5.78 7.14 4.18
CA THR A 37 -5.59 7.64 2.81
C THR A 37 -5.00 6.57 1.90
N LEU A 38 -5.14 6.75 0.59
CA LEU A 38 -4.51 5.83 -0.38
C LEU A 38 -2.99 5.85 -0.30
N GLU A 39 -2.40 7.01 0.03
CA GLU A 39 -0.95 7.16 0.26
C GLU A 39 -0.49 6.35 1.48
N GLU A 40 -1.27 6.37 2.57
CA GLU A 40 -0.97 5.64 3.80
C GLU A 40 -1.15 4.14 3.62
N LEU A 41 -2.21 3.72 2.91
CA LEU A 41 -2.42 2.32 2.57
C LEU A 41 -1.27 1.78 1.72
N GLU A 42 -0.84 2.53 0.71
CA GLU A 42 0.29 2.13 -0.15
C GLU A 42 1.59 2.01 0.66
N ALA A 43 1.84 2.93 1.60
CA ALA A 43 3.01 2.85 2.46
C ALA A 43 3.01 1.59 3.34
N ILE A 44 1.86 1.25 3.94
CA ILE A 44 1.68 0.00 4.71
C ILE A 44 1.87 -1.22 3.79
N ARG A 45 1.25 -1.21 2.60
CA ARG A 45 1.38 -2.31 1.62
C ARG A 45 2.85 -2.58 1.28
N LEU A 46 3.62 -1.55 0.96
CA LEU A 46 5.02 -1.70 0.57
C LEU A 46 5.91 -2.21 1.71
N VAL A 47 5.77 -1.68 2.92
CA VAL A 47 6.69 -2.02 4.02
C VAL A 47 6.20 -3.18 4.88
N ASP A 48 4.92 -3.17 5.27
CA ASP A 48 4.39 -4.15 6.23
C ASP A 48 3.88 -5.43 5.56
N LEU A 49 3.46 -5.35 4.29
CA LEU A 49 2.98 -6.52 3.55
C LEU A 49 4.00 -7.07 2.56
N LEU A 50 4.70 -6.20 1.83
CA LEU A 50 5.71 -6.61 0.83
C LEU A 50 7.15 -6.56 1.37
N GLU A 51 7.34 -6.14 2.62
CA GLU A 51 8.63 -6.14 3.32
C GLU A 51 9.75 -5.32 2.65
N LEU A 52 9.40 -4.30 1.85
CA LEU A 52 10.40 -3.41 1.27
C LEU A 52 11.09 -2.61 2.37
N GLN A 53 12.38 -2.32 2.15
CA GLN A 53 13.07 -1.37 3.00
C GLN A 53 12.45 0.01 2.83
N GLN A 54 12.37 0.78 3.91
CA GLN A 54 11.75 2.10 3.91
C GLN A 54 12.33 3.04 2.84
N GLN A 55 13.64 2.93 2.57
CA GLN A 55 14.31 3.70 1.52
C GLN A 55 13.75 3.35 0.14
N GLU A 56 13.58 2.06 -0.16
CA GLU A 56 13.09 1.55 -1.45
C GLU A 56 11.63 1.94 -1.64
N ALA A 57 10.80 1.76 -0.61
CA ALA A 57 9.40 2.15 -0.66
C ALA A 57 9.22 3.67 -0.85
N ALA A 58 10.08 4.51 -0.25
CA ALA A 58 10.07 5.95 -0.47
C ALA A 58 10.38 6.33 -1.92
N ILE A 59 11.36 5.65 -2.55
CA ILE A 59 11.66 5.81 -3.97
C ILE A 59 10.46 5.35 -4.81
N TYR A 60 9.86 4.21 -4.45
CA TYR A 60 8.72 3.63 -5.14
C TYR A 60 7.49 4.56 -5.15
N VAL A 61 7.21 5.28 -4.07
CA VAL A 61 6.09 6.24 -4.07
C VAL A 61 6.48 7.63 -4.60
N GLY A 62 7.77 7.86 -4.90
CA GLY A 62 8.29 9.11 -5.44
C GLY A 62 8.40 10.27 -4.44
N VAL A 63 8.66 9.99 -3.16
CA VAL A 63 8.81 11.04 -2.11
C VAL A 63 10.06 10.86 -1.26
N SER A 64 10.40 11.85 -0.44
CA SER A 64 11.54 11.72 0.47
C SER A 64 11.28 10.67 1.55
N ARG A 65 12.34 10.00 2.02
CA ARG A 65 12.30 9.07 3.16
C ARG A 65 11.48 9.58 4.34
N LYS A 66 11.66 10.84 4.71
CA LYS A 66 10.96 11.48 5.84
C LYS A 66 9.47 11.64 5.55
N ALA A 67 9.10 12.04 4.34
CA ALA A 67 7.70 12.16 3.95
C ALA A 67 7.03 10.79 3.97
N PHE A 68 7.69 9.78 3.39
CA PHE A 68 7.22 8.39 3.40
C PHE A 68 7.09 7.84 4.83
N TRP A 69 8.07 8.08 5.70
CA TRP A 69 8.00 7.68 7.11
C TRP A 69 6.77 8.24 7.81
N ASN A 70 6.43 9.50 7.53
CA ASN A 70 5.26 10.15 8.12
C ASN A 70 3.96 9.49 7.62
N ASP A 71 3.89 9.14 6.33
CA ASP A 71 2.74 8.42 5.77
C ASP A 71 2.60 7.03 6.40
N LEU A 72 3.68 6.25 6.43
CA LEU A 72 3.72 4.92 7.05
C LEU A 72 3.33 4.96 8.53
N ARG A 73 3.94 5.88 9.31
CA ARG A 73 3.64 6.04 10.74
C ARG A 73 2.19 6.45 10.98
N SER A 74 1.67 7.37 10.16
CA SER A 74 0.27 7.81 10.25
C SER A 74 -0.69 6.67 9.94
N GLY A 75 -0.44 5.93 8.85
CA GLY A 75 -1.22 4.77 8.46
C GLY A 75 -1.25 3.68 9.54
N ARG A 76 -0.08 3.24 10.02
CA ARG A 76 0.03 2.24 11.10
C ARG A 76 -0.73 2.66 12.35
N LYS A 77 -0.64 3.94 12.73
CA LYS A 77 -1.38 4.47 13.89
C LYS A 77 -2.89 4.37 13.68
N LYS A 78 -3.41 4.71 12.50
CA LYS A 78 -4.85 4.63 12.19
C LYS A 78 -5.34 3.19 12.21
N VAL A 79 -4.61 2.27 11.58
CA VAL A 79 -4.95 0.84 11.60
C VAL A 79 -4.94 0.31 13.03
N ALA A 80 -3.90 0.61 13.82
CA ALA A 80 -3.84 0.22 15.23
C ALA A 80 -5.00 0.80 16.04
N SER A 81 -5.35 2.08 15.84
CA SER A 81 -6.51 2.71 16.49
C SER A 81 -7.82 2.00 16.15
N ALA A 82 -8.03 1.63 14.89
CA ALA A 82 -9.25 0.91 14.49
C ALA A 82 -9.36 -0.45 15.18
N LEU A 83 -8.25 -1.19 15.24
CA LEU A 83 -8.23 -2.51 15.87
C LEU A 83 -8.39 -2.45 17.39
N VAL A 84 -7.77 -1.47 18.06
CA VAL A 84 -7.80 -1.34 19.53
C VAL A 84 -9.14 -0.79 20.04
N TYR A 85 -9.73 0.16 19.33
CA TYR A 85 -10.95 0.86 19.78
C TYR A 85 -12.23 0.35 19.09
N GLY A 86 -12.12 -0.65 18.21
CA GLY A 86 -13.28 -1.16 17.48
C GLY A 86 -13.88 -0.12 16.53
N LEU A 87 -13.05 0.60 15.79
CA LEU A 87 -13.49 1.61 14.81
C LEU A 87 -13.53 1.02 13.40
N GLY A 88 -14.41 1.54 12.56
CA GLY A 88 -14.37 1.25 11.12
C GLY A 88 -13.10 1.81 10.48
N ILE A 89 -12.65 1.22 9.36
CA ILE A 89 -11.62 1.80 8.50
C ILE A 89 -12.27 2.20 7.19
N ARG A 90 -12.17 3.48 6.84
CA ARG A 90 -12.56 4.01 5.53
C ARG A 90 -11.34 4.41 4.74
N ILE A 91 -11.23 3.90 3.52
CA ILE A 91 -10.08 4.11 2.63
C ILE A 91 -10.44 5.13 1.56
N GLY A 92 -9.80 6.29 1.58
CA GLY A 92 -10.02 7.32 0.56
C GLY A 92 -9.32 8.65 0.81
N GLY A 93 -9.46 9.55 -0.16
CA GLY A 93 -8.77 10.85 -0.14
C GLY A 93 -7.25 10.72 -0.34
N GLY A 94 -6.53 11.73 0.13
CA GLY A 94 -5.08 11.88 -0.10
C GLY A 94 -4.73 12.59 -1.41
N SER A 95 -3.44 12.79 -1.64
CA SER A 95 -2.88 13.38 -2.86
C SER A 95 -1.99 12.36 -3.56
N TYR A 96 -2.54 11.71 -4.60
CA TYR A 96 -1.85 10.62 -5.28
C TYR A 96 -1.98 10.70 -6.80
N VAL A 97 -1.14 9.93 -7.48
CA VAL A 97 -1.23 9.60 -8.90
C VAL A 97 -1.20 8.08 -9.02
N LEU A 98 -2.16 7.52 -9.75
CA LEU A 98 -2.18 6.09 -10.05
C LEU A 98 -1.09 5.81 -11.09
N ARG A 99 -0.22 4.83 -10.84
CA ARG A 99 0.70 4.34 -11.88
C ARG A 99 -0.14 3.66 -12.97
N GLU A 100 -0.15 4.23 -14.19
CA GLU A 100 -0.74 3.54 -15.34
C GLU A 100 0.10 2.29 -15.66
N GLY A 101 -0.59 1.16 -15.88
CA GLY A 101 -0.01 -0.18 -15.82
C GLY A 101 1.21 -0.39 -16.73
N ALA A 102 2.24 -1.04 -16.17
CA ALA A 102 3.36 -1.80 -16.78
C ALA A 102 4.15 -1.25 -17.99
N ALA A 103 3.75 -0.16 -18.66
CA ALA A 103 4.35 0.29 -19.92
C ALA A 103 5.21 1.55 -19.81
N ASP A 104 5.21 2.25 -18.67
CA ASP A 104 5.86 3.56 -18.57
C ASP A 104 6.71 3.73 -17.30
N ILE A 105 7.33 2.64 -16.82
CA ILE A 105 8.60 2.79 -16.09
C ILE A 105 9.65 3.13 -17.15
N GLY A 106 9.70 4.41 -17.50
CA GLY A 106 10.67 4.99 -18.40
C GLY A 106 12.10 4.71 -17.93
N TYR A 107 12.66 3.62 -18.44
CA TYR A 107 14.04 3.58 -18.90
C TYR A 107 14.18 4.64 -20.02
N ALA A 108 14.29 5.91 -19.65
CA ALA A 108 14.55 6.98 -20.61
C ALA A 108 15.39 8.09 -19.98
N ARG A 109 16.66 7.78 -19.70
CA ARG A 109 17.81 8.30 -20.47
C ARG A 109 19.10 7.98 -19.71
N GLU A 110 19.85 7.03 -20.26
CA GLU A 110 21.30 7.08 -20.23
C GLU A 110 21.73 8.46 -20.73
N ARG A 111 22.22 9.30 -19.82
CA ARG A 111 23.22 10.30 -20.15
C ARG A 111 24.32 10.19 -19.11
N ASN A 112 25.43 9.66 -19.61
CA ASN A 112 26.72 9.54 -18.94
C ASN A 112 27.08 10.84 -18.20
N GLN A 113 27.25 10.75 -16.88
CA GLN A 113 28.48 11.13 -16.17
C GLN A 113 28.37 10.65 -14.71
N GLU A 114 29.46 10.03 -14.27
CA GLU A 114 29.62 9.29 -13.01
C GLU A 114 29.42 10.16 -11.77
N GLU A 115 28.71 9.60 -10.77
CA GLU A 115 29.08 9.51 -9.35
C GLU A 115 27.82 9.34 -8.47
N GLY A 116 27.70 8.18 -7.80
CA GLY A 116 26.72 7.97 -6.71
C GLY A 116 25.90 6.69 -6.81
N SER A 117 26.46 5.60 -6.31
CA SER A 117 25.81 4.30 -6.09
C SER A 117 24.56 4.39 -5.20
N ALA A 118 23.37 4.49 -5.79
CA ALA A 118 22.10 4.11 -5.15
C ALA A 118 20.97 4.00 -6.18
N GLY A 119 20.50 2.77 -6.44
CA GLY A 119 19.20 2.55 -7.08
C GLY A 119 19.23 2.00 -8.50
N HIS A 120 19.71 0.77 -8.64
CA HIS A 120 19.15 -0.17 -9.61
C HIS A 120 18.74 -1.40 -8.82
N ILE A 121 17.44 -1.67 -8.75
CA ILE A 121 16.93 -2.96 -8.27
C ILE A 121 17.30 -3.96 -9.37
N ALA A 122 18.11 -4.95 -9.04
CA ALA A 122 18.57 -5.92 -10.03
C ALA A 122 17.35 -6.68 -10.60
N ARG A 123 17.47 -7.19 -11.82
CA ARG A 123 16.40 -8.00 -12.44
C ARG A 123 15.98 -9.17 -11.54
N ASP A 124 16.93 -9.70 -10.78
CA ASP A 124 16.72 -10.81 -9.85
C ASP A 124 15.91 -10.39 -8.60
N ASP A 125 16.06 -9.14 -8.15
CA ASP A 125 15.26 -8.57 -7.05
C ASP A 125 13.79 -8.38 -7.48
N GLN A 126 13.56 -8.00 -8.75
CA GLN A 126 12.20 -7.90 -9.31
C GLN A 126 11.53 -9.26 -9.44
N ILE A 127 12.29 -10.28 -9.90
CA ILE A 127 11.80 -11.66 -9.96
C ILE A 127 11.45 -12.14 -8.55
N SER A 128 12.32 -11.90 -7.58
CA SER A 128 12.11 -12.29 -6.17
C SER A 128 10.84 -11.66 -5.58
N LEU A 129 10.52 -10.41 -5.95
CA LEU A 129 9.30 -9.74 -5.49
C LEU A 129 8.05 -10.37 -6.10
N LEU A 130 8.06 -10.66 -7.41
CA LEU A 130 6.94 -11.32 -8.09
C LEU A 130 6.73 -12.75 -7.59
N GLU A 131 7.80 -13.48 -7.29
CA GLU A 131 7.72 -14.83 -6.71
C GLU A 131 7.05 -14.82 -5.33
N ARG A 132 7.36 -13.83 -4.49
CA ARG A 132 6.68 -13.65 -3.19
C ARG A 132 5.19 -13.32 -3.36
N GLU A 133 4.85 -12.47 -4.34
CA GLU A 133 3.45 -12.16 -4.65
C GLU A 133 2.68 -13.41 -5.12
N ILE A 134 3.29 -14.24 -5.96
CA ILE A 134 2.70 -15.50 -6.42
C ILE A 134 2.39 -16.41 -5.22
N LEU A 135 3.35 -16.63 -4.31
CA LEU A 135 3.16 -17.48 -3.13
C LEU A 135 2.01 -16.99 -2.24
N ALA A 136 1.90 -15.68 -2.00
CA ALA A 136 0.82 -15.12 -1.20
C ALA A 136 -0.57 -15.31 -1.84
N ILE A 137 -0.63 -15.28 -3.18
CA ILE A 137 -1.86 -15.55 -3.93
C ILE A 137 -2.23 -17.03 -3.86
N GLU A 138 -1.26 -17.93 -3.98
CA GLU A 138 -1.49 -19.37 -3.89
C GLU A 138 -2.08 -19.77 -2.53
N GLU A 139 -1.51 -19.27 -1.42
CA GLU A 139 -2.09 -19.53 -0.10
C GLU A 139 -3.53 -19.00 0.05
N ARG A 140 -3.80 -17.84 -0.56
CA ARG A 140 -5.16 -17.26 -0.54
C ARG A 140 -6.13 -18.12 -1.33
N LEU A 141 -5.71 -18.65 -2.47
CA LEU A 141 -6.52 -19.59 -3.26
C LEU A 141 -6.83 -20.85 -2.46
N ASP A 142 -5.86 -21.40 -1.73
CA ASP A 142 -6.07 -22.60 -0.92
C ASP A 142 -7.04 -22.36 0.24
N ARG A 143 -6.97 -21.19 0.90
CA ARG A 143 -7.97 -20.80 1.91
C ARG A 143 -9.37 -20.68 1.31
N ILE A 144 -9.49 -20.12 0.11
CA ILE A 144 -10.79 -20.00 -0.59
C ILE A 144 -11.31 -21.38 -0.99
N ARG A 145 -10.46 -22.27 -1.52
CA ARG A 145 -10.81 -23.65 -1.87
C ARG A 145 -11.31 -24.43 -0.65
N SER A 146 -10.57 -24.39 0.45
CA SER A 146 -10.94 -25.03 1.71
C SER A 146 -12.31 -24.54 2.22
N ARG A 147 -12.57 -23.24 2.08
CA ARG A 147 -13.86 -22.65 2.45
C ARG A 147 -14.99 -23.07 1.52
N ILE A 148 -14.74 -23.26 0.23
CA ILE A 148 -15.73 -23.79 -0.73
C ILE A 148 -16.08 -25.24 -0.39
N GLU A 149 -15.09 -26.07 -0.10
CA GLU A 149 -15.28 -27.48 0.28
C GLU A 149 -16.13 -27.61 1.54
N ALA A 150 -15.77 -26.88 2.61
CA ALA A 150 -16.54 -26.87 3.86
C ALA A 150 -17.99 -26.37 3.70
N LEU A 151 -18.26 -25.50 2.71
CA LEU A 151 -19.62 -25.04 2.40
C LEU A 151 -20.40 -26.04 1.54
N ARG A 152 -19.73 -26.86 0.74
CA ARG A 152 -20.36 -27.95 -0.03
C ARG A 152 -20.76 -29.11 0.88
N GLU A 153 -19.89 -29.51 1.80
CA GLU A 153 -20.15 -30.60 2.77
C GLU A 153 -21.29 -30.30 3.75
N LYS A 154 -21.63 -29.02 3.96
CA LYS A 154 -22.77 -28.60 4.80
C LYS A 154 -24.14 -28.63 4.09
N ASN A 155 -24.15 -28.87 2.78
CA ASN A 155 -25.37 -28.89 1.96
C ASN A 155 -25.79 -30.31 1.52
N ASP A 156 -25.04 -31.34 1.93
CA ASP A 156 -25.43 -32.76 1.85
C ASP A 156 -25.99 -33.25 3.20
#